data_AF-A0A0R1SBT0-F1
#
_entry.id   AF-A0A0R1SBT0-F1
#
_cell.length_a   1.000
_cell.length_b   1.000
_cell.length_c   1.000
_cell.angle_alpha   90.00
_cell.angle_beta   90.00
_cell.angle_gamma   90.00
#
_symmetry.space_group_name_H-M   'P 1'
#
loop_
_entity.id
_entity.type
_entity.pdbx_description
1 polymer ?
#
loop_
_entity_poly.entity_id
_entity_poly.type
_entity_poly.pdbx_seq_one_letter_code
_entity_poly.pdbx_strand_id
1 'polypeptide(L)'
;MKNNIKYAGIAAAALLTVAPIAAPIVNSNVQTAQAATSDADLTTAQQASLDKVFSNISSTSFTNSSDDAFPSFDDIEQNLENTSLRYNTLVRFAAIKDALTNNILRQDKTNLKDANVTFGVEGIGSNGTALNAQDFSRTVESATNNGGSVDLKITAYDAKGDALQDKTITLTNSNEDTTVSSLKVNYTDPLDVDLDSSTTTPKLSTSVDATVTDQNGNDVKITNVNPSQYIYTDADDAMKVSANNQYTGATFNQANQTYYQAVNITLDDSVDVQSIYDNFQNGKNGVTFTINGQNVRATNLYAQDGTKVLRFVREINVTDEDSWTETDAPGVVTVNSAIGHLYDDDNNLTSRSLATDTAWQTDKYRTNDKTGQVQYHVSTHEWVNAEDVTFADSSSTDSNALGNIEDLTGSHVVNLAGPEGFVYTLFNGNGNTANRGLAGNSAWVTDKKATDANGNTYYRVSTDEWVRLGTGVTFN
;
A
#
# COMPACT_ATOMS: atom_id res chain seq x y z
N MET A 1 -20.76 3.58 -61.89
CA MET A 1 -19.47 4.27 -61.66
C MET A 1 -19.64 5.06 -60.37
N LYS A 2 -19.40 4.51 -59.18
CA LYS A 2 -18.12 4.12 -58.52
C LYS A 2 -17.10 5.27 -58.51
N ASN A 3 -16.88 5.85 -57.33
CA ASN A 3 -15.61 5.97 -56.59
C ASN A 3 -15.89 6.80 -55.31
N ASN A 4 -16.06 6.22 -54.12
CA ASN A 4 -15.03 5.74 -53.17
C ASN A 4 -13.84 6.68 -53.00
N ILE A 5 -13.80 7.42 -51.89
CA ILE A 5 -12.55 7.75 -51.19
C ILE A 5 -12.72 7.38 -49.72
N LYS A 6 -11.93 6.39 -49.33
CA LYS A 6 -11.60 6.02 -47.96
C LYS A 6 -10.56 7.01 -47.46
N TYR A 7 -10.69 7.51 -46.23
CA TYR A 7 -9.53 7.90 -45.44
C TYR A 7 -9.73 7.50 -43.98
N ALA A 8 -8.73 6.81 -43.48
CA ALA A 8 -8.61 6.21 -42.17
C ALA A 8 -7.46 6.90 -41.42
N GLY A 9 -7.54 6.91 -40.07
CA GLY A 9 -6.45 7.21 -39.14
C GLY A 9 -6.05 8.69 -39.09
N ILE A 10 -5.85 9.33 -37.95
CA ILE A 10 -5.15 8.87 -36.76
C ILE A 10 -5.76 9.57 -35.53
N ALA A 11 -6.06 8.79 -34.51
CA ALA A 11 -6.33 9.28 -33.17
C ALA A 11 -5.02 9.78 -32.56
N ALA A 12 -4.98 11.06 -32.16
CA ALA A 12 -3.98 11.60 -31.25
C ALA A 12 -4.73 12.08 -30.00
N ALA A 13 -4.73 11.23 -28.97
CA ALA A 13 -5.20 11.59 -27.64
C ALA A 13 -4.18 12.53 -27.01
N ALA A 14 -4.50 13.82 -26.95
CA ALA A 14 -3.84 14.73 -26.03
C ALA A 14 -4.38 14.46 -24.63
N LEU A 15 -3.57 13.82 -23.77
CA LEU A 15 -3.81 13.82 -22.33
C LEU A 15 -3.79 15.28 -21.84
N LEU A 16 -4.95 15.86 -21.58
CA LEU A 16 -5.05 16.97 -20.63
C LEU A 16 -4.99 16.34 -19.23
N THR A 17 -3.85 16.50 -18.56
CA THR A 17 -3.73 16.28 -17.13
C THR A 17 -4.64 17.29 -16.43
N VAL A 18 -5.85 16.86 -16.07
CA VAL A 18 -6.75 17.60 -15.20
C VAL A 18 -6.11 17.58 -13.81
N ALA A 19 -5.43 18.68 -13.45
CA ALA A 19 -5.07 18.93 -12.07
C ALA A 19 -6.35 18.91 -11.22
N PRO A 20 -6.33 18.36 -10.00
CA PRO A 20 -7.43 18.55 -9.07
C PRO A 20 -7.56 20.05 -8.82
N ILE A 21 -8.58 20.67 -9.41
CA ILE A 21 -9.01 21.99 -8.96
C ILE A 21 -9.57 21.72 -7.57
N ALA A 22 -8.78 22.01 -6.55
CA ALA A 22 -9.29 22.25 -5.22
C ALA A 22 -10.29 23.40 -5.34
N ALA A 23 -11.55 23.07 -5.61
CA ALA A 23 -12.62 23.98 -5.37
C ALA A 23 -12.52 24.33 -3.88
N PRO A 24 -12.40 25.61 -3.50
CA PRO A 24 -12.54 25.95 -2.11
C PRO A 24 -13.87 25.36 -1.67
N ILE A 25 -13.84 24.56 -0.60
CA ILE A 25 -15.02 24.31 0.21
C ILE A 25 -15.44 25.70 0.64
N VAL A 26 -16.36 26.30 -0.13
CA VAL A 26 -17.07 27.48 0.29
C VAL A 26 -17.90 26.97 1.44
N ASN A 27 -17.34 27.13 2.64
CA ASN A 27 -18.08 27.11 3.87
C ASN A 27 -18.99 28.33 3.78
N SER A 28 -20.06 28.21 2.99
CA SER A 28 -21.12 29.18 2.93
C SER A 28 -21.83 29.04 4.27
N ASN A 29 -21.27 29.74 5.27
CA ASN A 29 -22.07 30.51 6.19
C ASN A 29 -22.97 31.41 5.33
N VAL A 30 -24.02 30.83 4.76
CA VAL A 30 -25.19 31.60 4.40
C VAL A 30 -25.70 32.08 5.75
N GLN A 31 -25.22 33.26 6.15
CA GLN A 31 -26.03 34.10 7.01
C GLN A 31 -27.30 34.32 6.21
N THR A 32 -28.31 33.50 6.46
CA THR A 32 -29.67 33.87 6.13
C THR A 32 -29.87 35.24 6.76
N ALA A 33 -30.27 36.20 5.93
CA ALA A 33 -30.60 37.52 6.40
C ALA A 33 -31.57 37.33 7.58
N GLN A 34 -31.11 37.71 8.78
CA GLN A 34 -31.96 37.76 9.95
C GLN A 34 -33.04 38.77 9.61
N ALA A 35 -34.26 38.28 9.32
CA ALA A 35 -35.41 39.14 9.18
C ALA A 35 -35.47 39.98 10.46
N ALA A 36 -35.42 41.30 10.30
CA ALA A 36 -35.55 42.23 11.41
C ALA A 36 -36.83 41.86 12.17
N THR A 37 -36.68 41.55 13.45
CA THR A 37 -37.76 41.15 14.36
C THR A 37 -38.87 42.20 14.30
N SER A 38 -39.97 41.89 13.62
CA SER A 38 -41.25 42.42 14.05
C SER A 38 -41.49 41.84 15.43
N ASP A 39 -41.55 42.70 16.46
CA ASP A 39 -41.85 42.34 17.84
C ASP A 39 -42.99 41.31 17.88
N ALA A 40 -42.64 40.04 18.05
CA ALA A 40 -43.59 38.97 18.26
C ALA A 40 -43.72 38.76 19.76
N ASP A 41 -44.96 38.54 20.19
CA ASP A 41 -45.46 38.55 21.58
C ASP A 41 -44.91 37.41 22.48
N LEU A 42 -43.69 36.90 22.24
CA LEU A 42 -43.06 35.90 23.10
C LEU A 42 -42.36 36.54 24.30
N THR A 43 -42.60 36.00 25.48
CA THR A 43 -41.77 36.25 26.65
C THR A 43 -40.36 35.70 26.46
N THR A 44 -39.37 36.21 27.20
CA THR A 44 -37.99 35.70 27.19
C THR A 44 -37.91 34.19 27.42
N ALA A 45 -38.75 33.64 28.31
CA ALA A 45 -38.79 32.20 28.58
C ALA A 45 -39.34 31.39 27.39
N GLN A 46 -40.32 31.94 26.66
CA GLN A 46 -40.90 31.29 25.47
C GLN A 46 -39.93 31.36 24.29
N GLN A 47 -39.26 32.49 24.06
CA GLN A 47 -38.22 32.61 23.05
C GLN A 47 -37.07 31.62 23.33
N ALA A 48 -36.59 31.56 24.57
CA ALA A 48 -35.55 30.60 24.93
C ALA A 48 -35.98 29.13 24.72
N SER A 49 -37.26 28.81 24.91
CA SER A 49 -37.79 27.49 24.59
C SER A 49 -37.87 27.22 23.09
N LEU A 50 -38.18 28.24 22.27
CA LEU A 50 -38.16 28.14 20.81
C LEU A 50 -36.74 27.96 20.26
N ASP A 51 -35.79 28.74 20.76
CA ASP A 51 -34.38 28.64 20.39
C ASP A 51 -33.84 27.22 20.65
N LYS A 52 -34.23 26.60 21.76
CA LYS A 52 -33.87 25.21 22.08
C LYS A 52 -34.45 24.18 21.12
N VAL A 53 -35.66 24.41 20.60
CA VAL A 53 -36.23 23.53 19.57
C VAL A 53 -35.35 23.56 18.33
N PHE A 54 -35.03 24.74 17.85
CA PHE A 54 -34.21 24.89 16.65
C PHE A 54 -32.74 24.51 16.87
N SER A 55 -32.19 24.66 18.07
CA SER A 55 -30.84 24.16 18.37
C SER A 55 -30.79 22.63 18.36
N ASN A 56 -31.88 21.97 18.74
CA ASN A 56 -31.92 20.52 18.88
C ASN A 56 -32.24 19.78 17.58
N ILE A 57 -32.72 20.46 16.54
CA ILE A 57 -32.97 19.86 15.22
C ILE A 57 -31.77 20.14 14.31
N SER A 58 -31.11 19.13 13.77
CA SER A 58 -29.90 19.31 12.94
C SER A 58 -29.93 18.50 11.65
N SER A 59 -29.16 18.94 10.66
CA SER A 59 -28.85 18.11 9.49
C SER A 59 -28.25 16.77 9.92
N THR A 60 -28.65 15.70 9.25
CA THR A 60 -28.32 14.31 9.62
C THR A 60 -28.05 13.51 8.35
N SER A 61 -27.11 12.58 8.42
CA SER A 61 -26.80 11.64 7.34
C SER A 61 -27.26 10.24 7.72
N PHE A 62 -27.70 9.50 6.73
CA PHE A 62 -28.25 8.15 6.83
C PHE A 62 -27.62 7.26 5.77
N THR A 63 -27.82 5.96 5.94
CA THR A 63 -27.36 4.90 5.04
C THR A 63 -28.56 4.06 4.56
N ASN A 64 -28.31 3.07 3.70
CA ASN A 64 -29.33 2.08 3.34
C ASN A 64 -29.42 0.93 4.37
N SER A 65 -28.74 1.04 5.51
CA SER A 65 -28.75 0.03 6.55
C SER A 65 -30.05 0.08 7.37
N SER A 66 -30.42 -1.03 8.01
CA SER A 66 -31.60 -1.06 8.89
C SER A 66 -31.44 -0.20 10.14
N ASP A 67 -30.20 -0.02 10.60
CA ASP A 67 -29.90 0.64 11.88
C ASP A 67 -29.80 2.17 11.74
N ASP A 68 -29.53 2.65 10.53
CA ASP A 68 -29.42 4.07 10.18
C ASP A 68 -30.14 4.38 8.87
N ALA A 69 -31.35 3.83 8.74
CA ALA A 69 -32.15 3.91 7.53
C ALA A 69 -32.61 5.35 7.23
N PHE A 70 -32.57 5.74 5.96
CA PHE A 70 -33.15 7.01 5.53
C PHE A 70 -34.65 7.10 5.90
N PRO A 71 -35.11 8.18 6.54
CA PRO A 71 -36.44 8.23 7.14
C PRO A 71 -37.56 8.33 6.10
N SER A 72 -38.78 7.93 6.48
CA SER A 72 -39.98 8.26 5.71
C SER A 72 -40.28 9.76 5.80
N PHE A 73 -40.81 10.31 4.70
CA PHE A 73 -41.28 11.69 4.60
C PHE A 73 -42.80 11.79 4.47
N ASP A 74 -43.54 10.68 4.57
CA ASP A 74 -45.00 10.64 4.33
C ASP A 74 -45.77 11.65 5.20
N ASP A 75 -45.35 11.82 6.45
CA ASP A 75 -45.95 12.78 7.37
C ASP A 75 -45.74 14.23 6.91
N ILE A 76 -44.56 14.53 6.34
CA ILE A 76 -44.22 15.85 5.82
C ILE A 76 -44.98 16.09 4.52
N GLU A 77 -45.02 15.12 3.60
CA GLU A 77 -45.75 15.23 2.33
C GLU A 77 -47.23 15.58 2.57
N GLN A 78 -47.85 14.97 3.58
CA GLN A 78 -49.24 15.26 3.98
C GLN A 78 -49.42 16.63 4.64
N ASN A 79 -48.34 17.32 5.03
CA ASN A 79 -48.37 18.56 5.82
C ASN A 79 -47.49 19.70 5.24
N LEU A 80 -47.04 19.61 3.99
CA LEU A 80 -46.12 20.59 3.36
C LEU A 80 -46.59 22.06 3.44
N GLU A 81 -47.90 22.30 3.43
CA GLU A 81 -48.49 23.65 3.49
C GLU A 81 -49.12 23.95 4.87
N ASN A 82 -48.97 23.03 5.84
CA ASN A 82 -49.59 23.16 7.15
C ASN A 82 -48.71 23.98 8.10
N THR A 83 -49.09 25.23 8.38
CA THR A 83 -48.40 26.12 9.33
C THR A 83 -48.90 26.00 10.76
N SER A 84 -49.87 25.12 11.01
CA SER A 84 -50.57 24.97 12.28
C SER A 84 -50.13 23.76 13.11
N LEU A 85 -48.97 23.16 12.79
CA LEU A 85 -48.46 22.00 13.51
C LEU A 85 -48.06 22.38 14.93
N ARG A 86 -48.53 21.62 15.93
CA ARG A 86 -48.01 21.75 17.29
C ARG A 86 -46.66 21.06 17.39
N TYR A 87 -45.80 21.52 18.31
CA TYR A 87 -44.50 20.91 18.57
C TYR A 87 -44.57 19.38 18.71
N ASN A 88 -45.53 18.86 19.50
CA ASN A 88 -45.68 17.41 19.71
C ASN A 88 -46.07 16.63 18.44
N THR A 89 -46.66 17.29 17.44
CA THR A 89 -46.97 16.69 16.15
C THR A 89 -45.74 16.73 15.25
N LEU A 90 -45.09 17.90 15.15
CA LEU A 90 -43.88 18.11 14.36
C LEU A 90 -42.80 17.05 14.67
N VAL A 91 -42.49 16.85 15.96
CA VAL A 91 -41.42 15.93 16.37
C VAL A 91 -41.79 14.44 16.30
N ARG A 92 -42.99 14.11 15.84
CA ARG A 92 -43.38 12.74 15.53
C ARG A 92 -43.15 12.37 14.07
N PHE A 93 -42.98 13.35 13.20
CA PHE A 93 -42.64 13.10 11.80
C PHE A 93 -41.30 12.39 11.76
N ALA A 94 -41.22 11.27 11.05
CA ALA A 94 -40.03 10.40 11.09
C ALA A 94 -38.74 11.18 10.81
N ALA A 95 -38.68 11.93 9.70
CA ALA A 95 -37.53 12.76 9.34
C ALA A 95 -37.15 13.80 10.42
N ILE A 96 -38.12 14.45 11.07
CA ILE A 96 -37.83 15.42 12.12
C ILE A 96 -37.36 14.74 13.40
N LYS A 97 -37.99 13.61 13.76
CA LYS A 97 -37.64 12.82 14.92
C LYS A 97 -36.19 12.33 14.84
N ASP A 98 -35.77 11.85 13.68
CA ASP A 98 -34.41 11.33 13.47
C ASP A 98 -33.37 12.47 13.38
N ALA A 99 -33.80 13.68 13.02
CA ALA A 99 -32.99 14.90 13.08
C ALA A 99 -32.84 15.52 14.49
N LEU A 100 -33.45 14.95 15.54
CA LEU A 100 -33.35 15.47 16.90
C LEU A 100 -32.08 14.99 17.62
N THR A 101 -31.25 15.93 18.04
CA THR A 101 -30.07 15.66 18.87
C THR A 101 -30.40 15.45 20.35
N ASN A 102 -31.50 16.03 20.83
CA ASN A 102 -31.88 16.00 22.24
C ASN A 102 -33.40 16.17 22.43
N ASN A 103 -33.93 15.59 23.51
CA ASN A 103 -35.29 15.86 23.95
C ASN A 103 -35.40 17.24 24.62
N ILE A 104 -36.37 18.07 24.22
CA ILE A 104 -36.67 19.29 24.98
C ILE A 104 -37.41 18.97 26.29
N LEU A 105 -37.20 19.78 27.32
CA LEU A 105 -37.80 19.58 28.63
C LEU A 105 -39.31 19.82 28.62
N ARG A 106 -40.02 19.22 29.58
CA ARG A 106 -41.48 19.42 29.75
C ARG A 106 -41.86 20.89 29.86
N GLN A 107 -41.04 21.70 30.55
CA GLN A 107 -41.28 23.14 30.70
C GLN A 107 -41.21 23.87 29.35
N ASP A 108 -40.26 23.52 28.50
CA ASP A 108 -40.12 24.15 27.18
C ASP A 108 -41.33 23.86 26.28
N LYS A 109 -41.85 22.62 26.34
CA LYS A 109 -43.11 22.24 25.66
C LYS A 109 -44.30 23.05 26.16
N THR A 110 -44.40 23.28 27.47
CA THR A 110 -45.46 24.09 28.07
C THR A 110 -45.37 25.54 27.61
N ASN A 111 -44.16 26.13 27.64
CA ASN A 111 -43.94 27.51 27.20
C ASN A 111 -44.43 27.73 25.76
N LEU A 112 -44.07 26.83 24.83
CA LEU A 112 -44.49 26.91 23.42
C LEU A 112 -46.00 26.75 23.26
N LYS A 113 -46.61 25.85 24.02
CA LYS A 113 -48.07 25.64 24.01
C LYS A 113 -48.80 26.89 24.51
N ASP A 114 -48.35 27.46 25.61
CA ASP A 114 -48.97 28.64 26.24
C ASP A 114 -48.80 29.88 25.37
N ALA A 115 -47.69 29.98 24.63
CA ALA A 115 -47.46 30.98 23.60
C ALA A 115 -48.28 30.77 22.31
N ASN A 116 -49.02 29.66 22.22
CA ASN A 116 -49.72 29.23 21.02
C ASN A 116 -48.83 29.09 19.77
N VAL A 117 -47.54 28.79 19.95
CA VAL A 117 -46.60 28.61 18.82
C VAL A 117 -47.02 27.40 17.99
N THR A 118 -47.01 27.57 16.67
CA THR A 118 -47.19 26.50 15.68
C THR A 118 -46.00 26.43 14.74
N PHE A 119 -45.94 25.39 13.92
CA PHE A 119 -44.84 25.13 13.01
C PHE A 119 -45.38 24.75 11.63
N GLY A 120 -44.59 25.04 10.60
CA GLY A 120 -44.74 24.49 9.26
C GLY A 120 -43.41 23.91 8.77
N VAL A 121 -43.49 22.98 7.83
CA VAL A 121 -42.34 22.31 7.22
C VAL A 121 -42.49 22.35 5.71
N GLU A 122 -41.52 22.90 5.03
CA GLU A 122 -41.46 22.98 3.57
C GLU A 122 -40.26 22.19 3.07
N GLY A 123 -40.42 21.45 1.98
CA GLY A 123 -39.29 20.99 1.19
C GLY A 123 -38.72 22.14 0.38
N ILE A 124 -37.40 22.31 0.34
CA ILE A 124 -36.77 23.37 -0.46
C ILE A 124 -35.82 22.78 -1.51
N GLY A 125 -35.80 23.41 -2.69
CA GLY A 125 -34.85 23.08 -3.75
C GLY A 125 -33.47 23.71 -3.55
N SER A 126 -32.54 23.38 -4.43
CA SER A 126 -31.13 23.83 -4.39
C SER A 126 -30.90 25.35 -4.46
N ASN A 127 -31.92 26.10 -4.87
CA ASN A 127 -31.95 27.57 -4.91
C ASN A 127 -32.69 28.19 -3.71
N GLY A 128 -33.11 27.38 -2.73
CA GLY A 128 -33.89 27.80 -1.57
C GLY A 128 -35.39 28.04 -1.85
N THR A 129 -35.90 27.68 -3.04
CA THR A 129 -37.34 27.82 -3.32
C THR A 129 -38.13 26.66 -2.74
N ALA A 130 -39.29 26.96 -2.13
CA ALA A 130 -40.23 25.94 -1.68
C ALA A 130 -40.68 25.05 -2.87
N LEU A 131 -40.63 23.74 -2.64
CA LEU A 131 -41.09 22.73 -3.57
C LEU A 131 -42.59 22.52 -3.39
N ASN A 132 -43.31 22.31 -4.48
CA ASN A 132 -44.66 21.78 -4.40
C ASN A 132 -44.62 20.29 -3.99
N ALA A 133 -45.76 19.73 -3.59
CA ALA A 133 -45.85 18.34 -3.14
C ALA A 133 -45.28 17.32 -4.15
N GLN A 134 -45.55 17.52 -5.45
CA GLN A 134 -45.08 16.60 -6.49
C GLN A 134 -43.55 16.63 -6.62
N ASP A 135 -42.94 17.81 -6.61
CA ASP A 135 -41.50 17.96 -6.76
C ASP A 135 -40.75 17.56 -5.48
N PHE A 136 -41.37 17.78 -4.31
CA PHE A 136 -40.85 17.26 -3.05
C PHE A 136 -40.85 15.72 -3.04
N SER A 137 -41.96 15.07 -3.38
CA SER A 137 -42.03 13.60 -3.46
C SER A 137 -41.03 13.02 -4.45
N ARG A 138 -40.80 13.67 -5.60
CA ARG A 138 -39.75 13.24 -6.56
C ARG A 138 -38.34 13.37 -5.97
N THR A 139 -38.10 14.42 -5.19
CA THR A 139 -36.81 14.63 -4.53
C THR A 139 -36.56 13.55 -3.48
N VAL A 140 -37.57 13.24 -2.66
CA VAL A 140 -37.54 12.14 -1.69
C VAL A 140 -37.33 10.80 -2.39
N GLU A 141 -38.12 10.47 -3.42
CA GLU A 141 -37.99 9.22 -4.18
C GLU A 141 -36.59 9.08 -4.80
N SER A 142 -36.04 10.16 -5.35
CA SER A 142 -34.69 10.14 -5.91
C SER A 142 -33.64 9.89 -4.84
N ALA A 143 -33.73 10.57 -3.69
CA ALA A 143 -32.79 10.42 -2.57
C ALA A 143 -32.86 9.02 -1.94
N THR A 144 -34.07 8.48 -1.78
CA THR A 144 -34.29 7.13 -1.26
C THR A 144 -33.70 6.05 -2.17
N ASN A 145 -33.89 6.18 -3.49
CA ASN A 145 -33.50 5.11 -4.42
C ASN A 145 -32.05 5.20 -4.94
N ASN A 146 -31.47 6.40 -4.95
CA ASN A 146 -30.17 6.64 -5.61
C ASN A 146 -29.14 7.35 -4.72
N GLY A 147 -29.47 7.62 -3.46
CA GLY A 147 -28.74 8.58 -2.65
C GLY A 147 -29.05 10.02 -3.00
N GLY A 148 -28.59 10.93 -2.14
CA GLY A 148 -28.80 12.37 -2.29
C GLY A 148 -29.30 12.99 -1.00
N SER A 149 -29.86 14.20 -1.11
CA SER A 149 -30.29 14.95 0.06
C SER A 149 -31.68 15.53 -0.11
N VAL A 150 -32.41 15.63 1.00
CA VAL A 150 -33.68 16.32 1.11
C VAL A 150 -33.50 17.48 2.08
N ASP A 151 -33.70 18.70 1.60
CA ASP A 151 -33.64 19.91 2.41
C ASP A 151 -35.03 20.27 2.92
N LEU A 152 -35.13 20.49 4.22
CA LEU A 152 -36.36 20.90 4.91
C LEU A 152 -36.18 22.26 5.55
N LYS A 153 -37.08 23.19 5.25
CA LYS A 153 -37.23 24.45 5.99
C LYS A 153 -38.34 24.29 7.03
N ILE A 154 -37.99 24.48 8.29
CA ILE A 154 -38.93 24.46 9.42
C ILE A 154 -39.13 25.90 9.87
N THR A 155 -40.38 26.36 9.90
CA THR A 155 -40.73 27.72 10.32
C THR A 155 -41.66 27.66 11.52
N ALA A 156 -41.38 28.44 12.56
CA ALA A 156 -42.26 28.65 13.70
C ALA A 156 -43.11 29.90 13.50
N TYR A 157 -44.37 29.83 13.91
CA TYR A 157 -45.34 30.91 13.79
C TYR A 157 -45.94 31.25 15.15
N ASP A 158 -46.28 32.53 15.33
CA ASP A 158 -46.96 33.01 16.52
C ASP A 158 -48.48 32.73 16.47
N ALA A 159 -49.21 33.20 17.48
CA ALA A 159 -50.66 33.01 17.56
C ALA A 159 -51.46 33.70 16.43
N LYS A 160 -50.86 34.70 15.76
CA LYS A 160 -51.46 35.46 14.65
C LYS A 160 -51.10 34.87 13.28
N GLY A 161 -50.14 33.95 13.25
CA GLY A 161 -49.61 33.34 12.03
C GLY A 161 -48.38 34.07 11.48
N ASP A 162 -47.81 35.00 12.23
CA ASP A 162 -46.57 35.70 11.84
C ASP A 162 -45.37 34.80 12.11
N ALA A 163 -44.41 34.77 11.16
CA ALA A 163 -43.22 33.94 11.28
C ALA A 163 -42.29 34.48 12.39
N LEU A 164 -41.88 33.60 13.30
CA LEU A 164 -41.03 33.89 14.45
C LEU A 164 -39.56 33.61 14.16
N GLN A 165 -39.29 32.41 13.63
CA GLN A 165 -37.96 31.87 13.41
C GLN A 165 -38.06 30.74 12.39
N ASP A 166 -37.02 30.57 11.58
CA ASP A 166 -36.89 29.42 10.70
C ASP A 166 -35.51 28.76 10.80
N LYS A 167 -35.44 27.51 10.34
CA LYS A 167 -34.20 26.76 10.18
C LYS A 167 -34.31 25.82 9.00
N THR A 168 -33.26 25.77 8.20
CA THR A 168 -33.08 24.73 7.19
C THR A 168 -32.22 23.60 7.75
N ILE A 169 -32.65 22.37 7.51
CA ILE A 169 -31.85 21.16 7.75
C ILE A 169 -31.76 20.35 6.47
N THR A 170 -30.69 19.57 6.36
CA THR A 170 -30.44 18.66 5.24
C THR A 170 -30.40 17.23 5.77
N LEU A 171 -31.26 16.37 5.22
CA LEU A 171 -31.20 14.93 5.47
C LEU A 171 -30.54 14.27 4.27
N THR A 172 -29.41 13.59 4.47
CA THR A 172 -28.63 13.00 3.38
C THR A 172 -28.69 11.49 3.43
N ASN A 173 -29.15 10.85 2.35
CA ASN A 173 -28.91 9.43 2.12
C ASN A 173 -27.58 9.28 1.38
N SER A 174 -26.58 8.68 2.04
CA SER A 174 -25.28 8.40 1.40
C SER A 174 -25.38 7.32 0.33
N ASN A 175 -26.47 6.55 0.29
CA ASN A 175 -26.64 5.33 -0.51
C ASN A 175 -25.60 4.24 -0.19
N GLU A 176 -24.89 4.38 0.94
CA GLU A 176 -23.96 3.38 1.41
C GLU A 176 -24.76 2.21 1.96
N ASP A 177 -24.55 1.03 1.40
CA ASP A 177 -25.03 -0.22 1.98
C ASP A 177 -24.00 -0.70 2.99
N THR A 178 -24.26 -0.44 4.28
CA THR A 178 -23.38 -0.94 5.36
C THR A 178 -23.67 -2.39 5.71
N THR A 179 -24.65 -3.04 5.06
CA THR A 179 -24.86 -4.47 5.26
C THR A 179 -23.75 -5.24 4.56
N VAL A 180 -23.01 -6.03 5.33
CA VAL A 180 -21.91 -6.82 4.79
C VAL A 180 -22.50 -8.00 4.00
N SER A 181 -22.29 -8.00 2.69
CA SER A 181 -22.85 -9.00 1.77
C SER A 181 -21.78 -9.88 1.13
N SER A 182 -20.52 -9.47 1.20
CA SER A 182 -19.34 -10.22 0.75
C SER A 182 -18.22 -10.12 1.77
N LEU A 183 -17.30 -11.08 1.76
CA LEU A 183 -16.15 -11.09 2.66
C LEU A 183 -14.88 -11.50 1.91
N LYS A 184 -13.80 -10.75 2.14
CA LYS A 184 -12.46 -11.13 1.70
C LYS A 184 -11.53 -11.16 2.91
N VAL A 185 -11.04 -12.34 3.25
CA VAL A 185 -10.06 -12.55 4.33
C VAL A 185 -8.68 -12.67 3.72
N ASN A 186 -7.69 -11.94 4.25
CA ASN A 186 -6.27 -12.10 3.90
C ASN A 186 -5.43 -12.24 5.17
N TYR A 187 -4.37 -13.05 5.13
CA TYR A 187 -3.40 -13.21 6.21
C TYR A 187 -2.06 -13.70 5.63
N THR A 188 -0.97 -13.51 6.37
CA THR A 188 0.35 -14.02 5.99
C THR A 188 0.36 -15.54 5.99
N ASP A 189 0.69 -16.12 4.82
CA ASP A 189 0.76 -17.56 4.59
C ASP A 189 1.84 -17.82 3.52
N PRO A 190 2.92 -18.55 3.85
CA PRO A 190 3.22 -19.21 5.12
C PRO A 190 3.63 -18.24 6.25
N LEU A 191 3.48 -18.67 7.51
CA LEU A 191 4.20 -18.10 8.64
C LEU A 191 5.58 -18.75 8.74
N ASP A 192 6.64 -17.98 8.51
CA ASP A 192 8.01 -18.48 8.68
C ASP A 192 8.43 -18.44 10.15
N VAL A 193 9.09 -19.52 10.59
CA VAL A 193 9.66 -19.67 11.94
C VAL A 193 11.04 -20.29 11.85
N ASP A 194 11.90 -19.97 12.80
CA ASP A 194 13.28 -20.40 12.79
C ASP A 194 13.43 -21.85 13.30
N LEU A 195 14.44 -22.57 12.83
CA LEU A 195 14.84 -23.86 13.39
C LEU A 195 15.11 -23.71 14.89
N ASP A 196 14.65 -24.69 15.66
CA ASP A 196 14.70 -24.74 17.13
C ASP A 196 13.93 -23.62 17.86
N SER A 197 13.20 -22.77 17.13
CA SER A 197 12.31 -21.79 17.75
C SER A 197 11.11 -22.44 18.45
N SER A 198 10.56 -21.76 19.44
CA SER A 198 9.46 -22.26 20.27
C SER A 198 8.16 -22.40 19.48
N THR A 199 7.46 -23.52 19.65
CA THR A 199 6.10 -23.71 19.11
C THR A 199 5.04 -22.86 19.80
N THR A 200 5.39 -22.12 20.85
CA THR A 200 4.47 -21.19 21.52
C THR A 200 4.20 -19.94 20.70
N THR A 201 5.18 -19.42 19.95
CA THR A 201 5.04 -18.15 19.23
C THR A 201 3.88 -18.17 18.23
N PRO A 202 3.71 -19.21 17.36
CA PRO A 202 2.56 -19.30 16.47
C PRO A 202 1.21 -19.48 17.20
N LYS A 203 1.20 -19.82 18.48
CA LYS A 203 -0.05 -20.00 19.26
C LYS A 203 -0.56 -18.69 19.85
N LEU A 204 0.22 -17.61 19.79
CA LEU A 204 -0.18 -16.28 20.26
C LEU A 204 -1.10 -15.61 19.24
N SER A 205 -2.17 -14.95 19.69
CA SER A 205 -3.08 -14.21 18.82
C SER A 205 -2.36 -13.11 18.02
N THR A 206 -1.30 -12.51 18.57
CA THR A 206 -0.46 -11.51 17.92
C THR A 206 0.37 -12.04 16.74
N SER A 207 0.47 -13.36 16.58
CA SER A 207 1.15 -13.97 15.43
C SER A 207 0.29 -14.03 14.17
N VAL A 208 -0.98 -13.61 14.25
CA VAL A 208 -1.93 -13.62 13.12
C VAL A 208 -2.24 -12.19 12.74
N ASP A 209 -2.03 -11.87 11.47
CA ASP A 209 -2.22 -10.56 10.85
C ASP A 209 -3.45 -10.54 9.92
N ALA A 210 -4.47 -11.34 10.26
CA ALA A 210 -5.66 -11.47 9.45
C ALA A 210 -6.40 -10.12 9.30
N THR A 211 -6.81 -9.83 8.07
CA THR A 211 -7.65 -8.69 7.70
C THR A 211 -8.91 -9.18 7.00
N VAL A 212 -10.03 -8.47 7.18
CA VAL A 212 -11.29 -8.80 6.53
C VAL A 212 -11.88 -7.54 5.93
N THR A 213 -12.28 -7.59 4.66
CA THR A 213 -12.98 -6.49 3.98
C THR A 213 -14.32 -6.91 3.42
N ASP A 214 -15.25 -5.97 3.30
CA ASP A 214 -16.58 -6.16 2.71
C ASP A 214 -16.58 -6.07 1.17
N GLN A 215 -17.77 -6.03 0.56
CA GLN A 215 -17.97 -5.87 -0.89
C GLN A 215 -17.42 -4.55 -1.47
N ASN A 216 -17.28 -3.52 -0.64
CA ASN A 216 -16.83 -2.18 -1.02
C ASN A 216 -15.34 -1.98 -0.71
N GLY A 217 -14.69 -2.95 -0.06
CA GLY A 217 -13.31 -2.87 0.40
C GLY A 217 -13.14 -2.17 1.74
N ASN A 218 -14.22 -1.95 2.49
CA ASN A 218 -14.15 -1.40 3.84
C ASN A 218 -13.74 -2.49 4.83
N ASP A 219 -13.01 -2.11 5.87
CA ASP A 219 -12.60 -3.03 6.93
C ASP A 219 -13.81 -3.54 7.72
N VAL A 220 -13.89 -4.86 7.84
CA VAL A 220 -14.82 -5.58 8.71
C VAL A 220 -14.09 -5.93 9.99
N LYS A 221 -14.67 -5.59 11.13
CA LYS A 221 -13.96 -5.66 12.40
C LYS A 221 -13.82 -7.11 12.87
N ILE A 222 -12.59 -7.52 13.14
CA ILE A 222 -12.29 -8.77 13.88
C ILE A 222 -12.32 -8.47 15.38
N THR A 223 -13.21 -9.14 16.12
CA THR A 223 -13.36 -8.97 17.57
C THR A 223 -12.51 -9.93 18.38
N ASN A 224 -12.13 -11.07 17.80
CA ASN A 224 -11.27 -12.06 18.45
C ASN A 224 -10.44 -12.84 17.43
N VAL A 225 -9.21 -13.18 17.80
CA VAL A 225 -8.28 -13.99 17.02
C VAL A 225 -7.78 -15.11 17.92
N ASN A 226 -8.02 -16.36 17.53
CA ASN A 226 -7.72 -17.55 18.32
C ASN A 226 -7.01 -18.62 17.47
N PRO A 227 -5.66 -18.60 17.40
CA PRO A 227 -4.89 -19.69 16.84
C PRO A 227 -5.04 -20.96 17.68
N SER A 228 -5.12 -22.12 17.01
CA SER A 228 -5.17 -23.41 17.67
C SER A 228 -3.95 -23.63 18.56
N GLN A 229 -4.17 -24.24 19.73
CA GLN A 229 -3.11 -24.67 20.65
C GLN A 229 -2.32 -25.87 20.10
N TYR A 230 -2.85 -26.52 19.07
CA TYR A 230 -2.25 -27.66 18.38
C TYR A 230 -1.68 -27.25 17.03
N ILE A 231 -0.50 -27.76 16.73
CA ILE A 231 0.17 -27.67 15.44
C ILE A 231 0.13 -29.06 14.81
N TYR A 232 0.03 -29.14 13.50
CA TYR A 232 -0.21 -30.37 12.76
C TYR A 232 0.84 -30.58 11.67
N THR A 233 1.08 -31.83 11.30
CA THR A 233 1.87 -32.17 10.09
C THR A 233 1.01 -32.37 8.85
N ASP A 234 -0.31 -32.20 8.97
CA ASP A 234 -1.30 -32.37 7.90
C ASP A 234 -2.35 -31.24 7.96
N ALA A 235 -2.67 -30.66 6.80
CA ALA A 235 -3.56 -29.50 6.69
C ALA A 235 -5.04 -29.86 6.95
N ASP A 236 -5.48 -31.06 6.56
CA ASP A 236 -6.87 -31.51 6.74
C ASP A 236 -7.15 -31.81 8.21
N ASP A 237 -6.19 -32.42 8.91
CA ASP A 237 -6.27 -32.62 10.35
C ASP A 237 -6.24 -31.30 11.13
N ALA A 238 -5.45 -30.31 10.67
CA ALA A 238 -5.49 -28.96 11.22
C ALA A 238 -6.87 -28.33 11.08
N MET A 239 -7.45 -28.34 9.86
CA MET A 239 -8.77 -27.76 9.59
C MET A 239 -9.87 -28.38 10.48
N LYS A 240 -9.78 -29.69 10.73
CA LYS A 240 -10.71 -30.43 11.59
C LYS A 240 -10.44 -30.24 13.08
N VAL A 241 -9.28 -29.71 13.45
CA VAL A 241 -8.75 -29.72 14.83
C VAL A 241 -8.79 -31.14 15.39
N SER A 242 -8.24 -32.04 14.60
CA SER A 242 -8.19 -33.48 14.84
C SER A 242 -7.25 -33.82 16.01
N ALA A 243 -7.37 -35.03 16.55
CA ALA A 243 -6.38 -35.60 17.46
C ALA A 243 -5.21 -36.26 16.70
N ASN A 244 -5.35 -36.48 15.39
CA ASN A 244 -4.33 -37.10 14.55
C ASN A 244 -3.28 -36.08 14.11
N ASN A 245 -2.07 -36.57 13.83
CA ASN A 245 -0.98 -35.80 13.23
C ASN A 245 -0.62 -34.50 13.97
N GLN A 246 -0.91 -34.43 15.26
CA GLN A 246 -0.50 -33.32 16.11
C GLN A 246 1.01 -33.38 16.37
N TYR A 247 1.69 -32.28 16.10
CA TYR A 247 3.05 -32.06 16.52
C TYR A 247 3.09 -31.62 17.99
N THR A 248 3.78 -32.40 18.82
CA THR A 248 3.88 -32.19 20.28
C THR A 248 5.24 -31.66 20.73
N GLY A 249 6.13 -31.36 19.79
CA GLY A 249 7.44 -30.76 20.09
C GLY A 249 7.31 -29.38 20.73
N ALA A 250 8.19 -29.10 21.69
CA ALA A 250 8.28 -27.77 22.31
C ALA A 250 8.95 -26.74 21.39
N THR A 251 9.79 -27.19 20.46
CA THR A 251 10.50 -26.39 19.46
C THR A 251 10.32 -26.99 18.07
N PHE A 252 10.54 -26.21 17.01
CA PHE A 252 10.56 -26.67 15.63
C PHE A 252 11.90 -27.31 15.27
N ASN A 253 12.04 -28.62 15.45
CA ASN A 253 13.36 -29.30 15.39
C ASN A 253 13.70 -29.97 14.04
N GLN A 254 12.98 -29.65 12.97
CA GLN A 254 13.20 -30.20 11.64
C GLN A 254 13.25 -29.07 10.62
N ALA A 255 14.43 -28.84 10.04
CA ALA A 255 14.65 -27.84 9.02
C ALA A 255 13.84 -28.16 7.76
N ASN A 256 13.34 -27.12 7.08
CA ASN A 256 12.56 -27.22 5.84
C ASN A 256 11.27 -28.05 5.97
N GLN A 257 10.77 -28.23 7.20
CA GLN A 257 9.50 -28.89 7.45
C GLN A 257 8.37 -27.87 7.47
N THR A 258 7.28 -28.15 6.74
CA THR A 258 6.03 -27.39 6.85
C THR A 258 5.10 -28.05 7.86
N TYR A 259 4.58 -27.25 8.77
CA TYR A 259 3.51 -27.59 9.68
C TYR A 259 2.26 -26.78 9.35
N TYR A 260 1.15 -27.09 10.00
CA TYR A 260 -0.14 -26.47 9.76
C TYR A 260 -0.80 -26.09 11.08
N GLN A 261 -1.49 -24.95 11.09
CA GLN A 261 -2.22 -24.50 12.25
C GLN A 261 -3.57 -23.92 11.83
N ALA A 262 -4.64 -24.41 12.45
CA ALA A 262 -5.95 -23.78 12.33
C ALA A 262 -6.00 -22.47 13.13
N VAL A 263 -6.64 -21.47 12.54
CA VAL A 263 -6.86 -20.17 13.16
C VAL A 263 -8.34 -19.85 13.04
N ASN A 264 -8.96 -19.53 14.18
CA ASN A 264 -10.33 -19.02 14.23
C ASN A 264 -10.29 -17.50 14.41
N ILE A 265 -11.04 -16.78 13.57
CA ILE A 265 -11.33 -15.35 13.76
C ILE A 265 -12.82 -15.15 13.98
N THR A 266 -13.18 -14.23 14.88
CA THR A 266 -14.57 -13.85 15.15
C THR A 266 -14.81 -12.45 14.62
N LEU A 267 -15.82 -12.29 13.77
CA LEU A 267 -16.22 -10.98 13.25
C LEU A 267 -17.19 -10.29 14.20
N ASP A 268 -17.39 -8.99 14.02
CA ASP A 268 -18.33 -8.21 14.83
C ASP A 268 -19.80 -8.55 14.55
N ASP A 269 -20.69 -7.98 15.37
CA ASP A 269 -22.09 -8.38 15.38
C ASP A 269 -22.87 -8.01 14.13
N SER A 270 -22.37 -7.07 13.32
CA SER A 270 -23.01 -6.64 12.07
C SER A 270 -22.86 -7.66 10.93
N VAL A 271 -22.09 -8.74 11.13
CA VAL A 271 -21.78 -9.72 10.08
C VAL A 271 -22.47 -11.05 10.34
N ASP A 272 -23.27 -11.49 9.38
CA ASP A 272 -23.83 -12.86 9.34
C ASP A 272 -23.05 -13.71 8.33
N VAL A 273 -22.00 -14.37 8.81
CA VAL A 273 -21.11 -15.20 7.98
C VAL A 273 -21.87 -16.35 7.33
N GLN A 274 -22.85 -16.93 8.04
CA GLN A 274 -23.65 -18.04 7.50
C GLN A 274 -24.51 -17.56 6.33
N SER A 275 -25.24 -16.45 6.49
CA SER A 275 -26.06 -15.89 5.42
C SER A 275 -25.23 -15.47 4.20
N ILE A 276 -24.03 -14.91 4.41
CA ILE A 276 -23.11 -14.57 3.32
C ILE A 276 -22.65 -15.84 2.58
N TYR A 277 -22.26 -16.88 3.32
CA TYR A 277 -21.88 -18.17 2.72
C TYR A 277 -23.02 -18.81 1.93
N ASP A 278 -24.23 -18.83 2.48
CA ASP A 278 -25.40 -19.40 1.80
C ASP A 278 -25.73 -18.63 0.51
N ASN A 279 -25.66 -17.30 0.53
CA ASN A 279 -25.82 -16.46 -0.66
C ASN A 279 -24.72 -16.72 -1.70
N PHE A 280 -23.47 -16.88 -1.26
CA PHE A 280 -22.34 -17.22 -2.11
C PHE A 280 -22.54 -18.59 -2.79
N GLN A 281 -22.91 -19.62 -2.04
CA GLN A 281 -23.16 -20.96 -2.58
C GLN A 281 -24.35 -21.00 -3.54
N ASN A 282 -25.37 -20.20 -3.29
CA ASN A 282 -26.53 -20.05 -4.18
C ASN A 282 -26.23 -19.20 -5.43
N GLY A 283 -25.01 -18.68 -5.58
CA GLY A 283 -24.62 -17.88 -6.74
C GLY A 283 -25.36 -16.55 -6.83
N LYS A 284 -25.74 -15.94 -5.70
CA LYS A 284 -26.36 -14.63 -5.68
C LYS A 284 -25.43 -13.61 -6.35
N ASN A 285 -25.97 -12.84 -7.29
CA ASN A 285 -25.19 -11.91 -8.08
C ASN A 285 -24.48 -10.88 -7.18
N GLY A 286 -23.18 -10.64 -7.44
CA GLY A 286 -22.36 -9.67 -6.69
C GLY A 286 -21.83 -10.16 -5.33
N VAL A 287 -22.18 -11.38 -4.89
CA VAL A 287 -21.66 -11.92 -3.62
C VAL A 287 -20.35 -12.66 -3.86
N THR A 288 -19.31 -12.28 -3.11
CA THR A 288 -18.01 -12.94 -3.09
C THR A 288 -17.62 -13.34 -1.67
N PHE A 289 -16.97 -14.50 -1.54
CA PHE A 289 -16.45 -14.93 -0.24
C PHE A 289 -15.14 -15.69 -0.43
N THR A 290 -14.03 -15.04 -0.08
CA THR A 290 -12.68 -15.58 -0.28
C THR A 290 -11.81 -15.52 0.98
N ILE A 291 -10.87 -16.45 1.06
CA ILE A 291 -9.80 -16.53 2.05
C ILE A 291 -8.48 -16.68 1.28
N ASN A 292 -7.55 -15.73 1.42
CA ASN A 292 -6.31 -15.62 0.62
C ASN A 292 -6.59 -15.79 -0.90
N GLY A 293 -7.67 -15.16 -1.37
CA GLY A 293 -8.10 -15.20 -2.77
C GLY A 293 -8.76 -16.51 -3.23
N GLN A 294 -8.82 -17.54 -2.38
CA GLN A 294 -9.51 -18.80 -2.67
C GLN A 294 -10.96 -18.76 -2.19
N ASN A 295 -11.86 -19.40 -2.94
CA ASN A 295 -13.27 -19.49 -2.55
C ASN A 295 -13.43 -20.24 -1.22
N VAL A 296 -14.23 -19.67 -0.33
CA VAL A 296 -14.56 -20.28 0.95
C VAL A 296 -15.27 -21.63 0.77
N ARG A 297 -15.05 -22.56 1.70
CA ARG A 297 -15.72 -23.87 1.77
C ARG A 297 -16.52 -24.00 3.07
N ALA A 298 -17.45 -24.96 3.11
CA ALA A 298 -18.24 -25.24 4.32
C ALA A 298 -17.36 -25.51 5.55
N THR A 299 -16.18 -26.11 5.38
CA THR A 299 -15.22 -26.39 6.45
C THR A 299 -14.61 -25.13 7.07
N ASN A 300 -14.65 -24.00 6.38
CA ASN A 300 -14.20 -22.72 6.92
C ASN A 300 -15.24 -22.09 7.85
N LEU A 301 -16.50 -22.55 7.81
CA LEU A 301 -17.52 -22.10 8.74
C LEU A 301 -17.37 -22.86 10.05
N TYR A 302 -17.01 -22.15 11.13
CA TYR A 302 -16.88 -22.77 12.44
C TYR A 302 -18.13 -22.54 13.30
N ALA A 303 -19.23 -23.14 12.86
CA ALA A 303 -20.55 -22.94 13.45
C ALA A 303 -20.67 -23.34 14.95
N GLN A 304 -19.74 -24.16 15.47
CA GLN A 304 -19.77 -24.59 16.87
C GLN A 304 -19.53 -23.46 17.87
N ASP A 305 -18.86 -22.37 17.47
CA ASP A 305 -18.57 -21.20 18.30
C ASP A 305 -19.35 -19.94 17.87
N GLY A 306 -20.36 -20.10 17.00
CA GLY A 306 -21.27 -19.04 16.56
C GLY A 306 -21.25 -18.78 15.05
N THR A 307 -22.30 -18.14 14.52
CA THR A 307 -22.50 -17.81 13.10
C THR A 307 -21.55 -16.72 12.57
N LYS A 308 -20.52 -16.36 13.33
CA LYS A 308 -19.61 -15.22 13.09
C LYS A 308 -18.14 -15.63 13.04
N VAL A 309 -17.86 -16.94 13.18
CA VAL A 309 -16.51 -17.46 13.29
C VAL A 309 -16.07 -18.07 11.97
N LEU A 310 -14.92 -17.62 11.48
CA LEU A 310 -14.25 -18.19 10.32
C LEU A 310 -13.00 -18.94 10.77
N ARG A 311 -12.81 -20.13 10.18
CA ARG A 311 -11.61 -20.93 10.34
C ARG A 311 -10.83 -20.98 9.03
N PHE A 312 -9.54 -20.74 9.12
CA PHE A 312 -8.58 -21.07 8.06
C PHE A 312 -7.41 -21.87 8.64
N VAL A 313 -6.60 -22.44 7.75
CA VAL A 313 -5.35 -23.11 8.11
C VAL A 313 -4.23 -22.33 7.45
N ARG A 314 -3.23 -21.95 8.23
CA ARG A 314 -1.99 -21.40 7.71
C ARG A 314 -0.89 -22.46 7.73
N GLU A 315 0.02 -22.36 6.79
CA GLU A 315 1.29 -23.06 6.80
C GLU A 315 2.25 -22.39 7.80
N ILE A 316 3.05 -23.21 8.47
CA ILE A 316 4.16 -22.78 9.31
C ILE A 316 5.41 -23.42 8.74
N ASN A 317 6.26 -22.63 8.10
CA ASN A 317 7.47 -23.12 7.47
C ASN A 317 8.64 -22.94 8.42
N VAL A 318 9.31 -24.05 8.75
CA VAL A 318 10.55 -24.01 9.52
C VAL A 318 11.69 -23.68 8.58
N THR A 319 12.17 -22.45 8.67
CA THR A 319 13.37 -21.99 7.99
C THR A 319 14.58 -22.34 8.85
N ASP A 320 15.59 -22.96 8.24
CA ASP A 320 16.90 -23.04 8.86
C ASP A 320 17.46 -21.62 8.91
N GLU A 321 17.76 -21.12 10.12
CA GLU A 321 18.38 -19.82 10.27
C GLU A 321 19.72 -19.85 9.55
N ASP A 322 19.94 -18.88 8.67
CA ASP A 322 21.21 -18.66 7.99
C ASP A 322 21.68 -19.79 7.04
N SER A 323 20.83 -20.18 6.09
CA SER A 323 21.36 -20.79 4.86
C SER A 323 22.22 -19.78 4.11
N TRP A 324 23.53 -20.05 4.06
CA TRP A 324 24.52 -19.27 3.32
C TRP A 324 24.97 -20.06 2.10
N THR A 325 24.85 -19.45 0.92
CA THR A 325 25.44 -20.00 -0.31
C THR A 325 26.88 -19.50 -0.46
N GLU A 326 27.86 -20.40 -0.42
CA GLU A 326 29.27 -20.08 -0.69
C GLU A 326 29.58 -20.08 -2.19
N THR A 327 30.44 -19.16 -2.63
CA THR A 327 30.93 -19.08 -4.01
C THR A 327 32.42 -18.78 -4.02
N ASP A 328 33.19 -19.57 -4.77
CA ASP A 328 34.62 -19.35 -4.98
C ASP A 328 34.87 -17.98 -5.60
N ALA A 329 35.74 -17.20 -4.96
CA ALA A 329 36.09 -15.85 -5.35
C ALA A 329 37.51 -15.52 -4.86
N PRO A 330 38.55 -16.18 -5.40
CA PRO A 330 39.92 -15.90 -5.02
C PRO A 330 40.25 -14.44 -5.33
N GLY A 331 40.78 -13.71 -4.36
CA GLY A 331 41.05 -12.29 -4.53
C GLY A 331 41.65 -11.64 -3.30
N VAL A 332 41.57 -10.31 -3.29
CA VAL A 332 41.99 -9.48 -2.17
C VAL A 332 40.83 -8.58 -1.78
N VAL A 333 40.43 -8.61 -0.52
CA VAL A 333 39.54 -7.61 0.06
C VAL A 333 40.37 -6.55 0.78
N THR A 334 40.08 -5.29 0.54
CA THR A 334 40.71 -4.15 1.22
C THR A 334 39.69 -3.48 2.12
N VAL A 335 39.99 -3.35 3.40
CA VAL A 335 39.11 -2.71 4.39
C VAL A 335 39.01 -1.21 4.10
N ASN A 336 37.78 -0.71 4.07
CA ASN A 336 37.47 0.69 3.79
C ASN A 336 37.88 1.61 4.97
N SER A 337 37.25 2.79 5.05
CA SER A 337 37.59 3.85 6.02
C SER A 337 37.17 3.57 7.48
N ALA A 338 36.56 2.41 7.78
CA ALA A 338 36.20 1.97 9.13
C ALA A 338 36.76 0.56 9.41
N ILE A 339 36.91 0.19 10.69
CA ILE A 339 37.38 -1.16 11.04
C ILE A 339 36.42 -2.22 10.48
N GLY A 340 36.96 -3.26 9.85
CA GLY A 340 36.17 -4.37 9.33
C GLY A 340 35.80 -5.31 10.48
N HIS A 341 34.51 -5.41 10.80
CA HIS A 341 34.02 -6.36 11.79
C HIS A 341 34.08 -7.79 11.25
N LEU A 342 34.44 -8.73 12.11
CA LEU A 342 34.56 -10.14 11.74
C LEU A 342 33.44 -10.97 12.38
N TYR A 343 32.88 -11.89 11.61
CA TYR A 343 31.79 -12.77 11.99
C TYR A 343 32.23 -14.23 11.86
N ASP A 344 31.76 -15.10 12.74
CA ASP A 344 32.04 -16.54 12.65
C ASP A 344 31.14 -17.26 11.63
N ASP A 345 31.30 -18.57 11.51
CA ASP A 345 30.53 -19.39 10.57
C ASP A 345 29.02 -19.34 10.84
N ASP A 346 28.63 -19.11 12.10
CA ASP A 346 27.24 -18.94 12.56
C ASP A 346 26.79 -17.46 12.52
N ASN A 347 27.55 -16.60 11.84
CA ASN A 347 27.31 -15.17 11.68
C ASN A 347 27.29 -14.36 13.00
N ASN A 348 27.92 -14.86 14.06
CA ASN A 348 28.08 -14.11 15.31
C ASN A 348 29.31 -13.21 15.25
N LEU A 349 29.17 -11.98 15.76
CA LEU A 349 30.28 -11.03 15.84
C LEU A 349 31.41 -11.57 16.73
N THR A 350 32.61 -11.65 16.19
CA THR A 350 33.81 -12.10 16.90
C THR A 350 34.50 -10.96 17.66
N SER A 351 35.48 -11.30 18.51
CA SER A 351 36.28 -10.32 19.24
C SER A 351 37.40 -9.65 18.42
N ARG A 352 37.62 -10.11 17.17
CA ARG A 352 38.68 -9.62 16.27
C ARG A 352 38.09 -8.67 15.23
N SER A 353 38.96 -7.83 14.65
CA SER A 353 38.59 -6.90 13.58
C SER A 353 39.79 -6.66 12.65
N LEU A 354 39.50 -6.19 11.44
CA LEU A 354 40.50 -5.80 10.46
C LEU A 354 40.71 -4.28 10.52
N ALA A 355 41.97 -3.84 10.50
CA ALA A 355 42.28 -2.41 10.48
C ALA A 355 41.95 -1.78 9.11
N THR A 356 41.60 -0.50 9.11
CA THR A 356 41.35 0.30 7.91
C THR A 356 42.54 0.24 6.94
N ASP A 357 42.27 0.28 5.63
CA ASP A 357 43.27 0.26 4.55
C ASP A 357 44.19 -0.97 4.55
N THR A 358 43.81 -2.06 5.24
CA THR A 358 44.55 -3.33 5.18
C THR A 358 43.94 -4.28 4.15
N ALA A 359 44.83 -4.97 3.43
CA ALA A 359 44.47 -5.92 2.39
C ALA A 359 44.57 -7.37 2.91
N TRP A 360 43.54 -8.17 2.64
CA TRP A 360 43.41 -9.55 3.09
C TRP A 360 43.09 -10.45 1.92
N GLN A 361 43.76 -11.60 1.86
CA GLN A 361 43.43 -12.62 0.88
C GLN A 361 42.06 -13.22 1.22
N THR A 362 41.27 -13.42 0.18
CA THR A 362 40.01 -14.15 0.25
C THR A 362 40.01 -15.22 -0.84
N ASP A 363 39.39 -16.34 -0.56
CA ASP A 363 39.22 -17.48 -1.46
C ASP A 363 37.77 -17.64 -1.92
N LYS A 364 36.81 -17.16 -1.12
CA LYS A 364 35.37 -17.27 -1.36
C LYS A 364 34.58 -16.16 -0.67
N TYR A 365 33.36 -15.95 -1.12
CA TYR A 365 32.34 -15.20 -0.38
C TYR A 365 31.13 -16.09 -0.09
N ARG A 366 30.32 -15.68 0.88
CA ARG A 366 29.02 -16.27 1.16
C ARG A 366 27.91 -15.23 1.02
N THR A 367 26.75 -15.65 0.53
CA THR A 367 25.54 -14.83 0.43
C THR A 367 24.45 -15.42 1.31
N ASN A 368 23.85 -14.60 2.16
CA ASN A 368 22.71 -15.02 2.97
C ASN A 368 21.49 -15.16 2.06
N ASP A 369 20.90 -16.35 2.01
CA ASP A 369 19.84 -16.67 1.05
C ASP A 369 18.55 -15.86 1.31
N LYS A 370 18.38 -15.29 2.52
CA LYS A 370 17.20 -14.49 2.94
C LYS A 370 17.42 -12.99 2.79
N THR A 371 18.57 -12.46 3.21
CA THR A 371 18.83 -11.00 3.23
C THR A 371 19.59 -10.50 2.01
N GLY A 372 20.27 -11.39 1.27
CA GLY A 372 21.20 -11.02 0.23
C GLY A 372 22.49 -10.37 0.75
N GLN A 373 22.72 -10.38 2.07
CA GLN A 373 23.98 -9.91 2.64
C GLN A 373 25.15 -10.77 2.12
N VAL A 374 26.24 -10.11 1.75
CA VAL A 374 27.46 -10.78 1.26
C VAL A 374 28.57 -10.60 2.27
N GLN A 375 29.33 -11.67 2.54
CA GLN A 375 30.52 -11.64 3.36
C GLN A 375 31.69 -12.37 2.69
N TYR A 376 32.91 -11.85 2.83
CA TYR A 376 34.13 -12.45 2.29
C TYR A 376 34.89 -13.22 3.37
N HIS A 377 35.38 -14.41 3.03
CA HIS A 377 36.19 -15.23 3.93
C HIS A 377 37.61 -14.66 4.03
N VAL A 378 38.11 -14.44 5.24
CA VAL A 378 39.42 -13.81 5.48
C VAL A 378 40.31 -14.59 6.44
N SER A 379 39.78 -15.64 7.06
CA SER A 379 40.44 -16.53 8.01
C SER A 379 39.57 -17.77 8.21
N THR A 380 40.12 -18.88 8.73
CA THR A 380 39.50 -20.23 8.71
C THR A 380 38.03 -20.32 9.14
N HIS A 381 37.60 -19.44 10.03
CA HIS A 381 36.22 -19.37 10.56
C HIS A 381 35.76 -17.91 10.69
N GLU A 382 36.26 -17.01 9.82
CA GLU A 382 35.93 -15.59 9.94
C GLU A 382 35.64 -14.94 8.60
N TRP A 383 34.59 -14.13 8.63
CA TRP A 383 33.99 -13.47 7.49
C TRP A 383 33.89 -11.97 7.75
N VAL A 384 34.09 -11.15 6.72
CA VAL A 384 33.92 -9.69 6.77
C VAL A 384 32.79 -9.26 5.84
N ASN A 385 31.94 -8.32 6.26
CA ASN A 385 30.83 -7.84 5.42
C ASN A 385 31.36 -7.14 4.16
N ALA A 386 30.71 -7.39 3.01
CA ALA A 386 31.06 -6.79 1.73
C ALA A 386 30.91 -5.26 1.71
N GLU A 387 30.08 -4.68 2.58
CA GLU A 387 29.94 -3.21 2.71
C GLU A 387 31.17 -2.55 3.36
N ASP A 388 31.93 -3.30 4.16
CA ASP A 388 33.10 -2.81 4.90
C ASP A 388 34.41 -2.92 4.08
N VAL A 389 34.36 -3.57 2.92
CA VAL A 389 35.55 -3.86 2.10
C VAL A 389 35.33 -3.59 0.62
N THR A 390 36.40 -3.38 -0.13
CA THR A 390 36.41 -3.47 -1.60
C THR A 390 37.09 -4.77 -2.03
N PHE A 391 36.45 -5.54 -2.90
CA PHE A 391 37.00 -6.78 -3.46
C PHE A 391 37.69 -6.55 -4.81
N ALA A 392 38.89 -7.12 -4.96
CA ALA A 392 39.63 -7.23 -6.20
C ALA A 392 39.81 -8.71 -6.56
N ASP A 393 39.22 -9.14 -7.67
CA ASP A 393 39.27 -10.51 -8.18
C ASP A 393 40.68 -10.88 -8.68
N SER A 394 41.16 -12.07 -8.30
CA SER A 394 42.42 -12.66 -8.81
C SER A 394 42.38 -12.94 -10.32
N SER A 395 41.21 -12.90 -10.94
CA SER A 395 40.97 -13.06 -12.38
C SER A 395 41.14 -11.76 -13.19
N SER A 396 41.36 -10.63 -12.51
CA SER A 396 41.75 -9.39 -13.18
C SER A 396 43.22 -9.45 -13.60
N THR A 397 43.45 -9.80 -14.87
CA THR A 397 44.77 -9.65 -15.48
C THR A 397 45.03 -8.16 -15.74
N ASP A 398 45.42 -7.45 -14.68
CA ASP A 398 46.28 -6.26 -14.77
C ASP A 398 47.68 -6.70 -15.24
N SER A 399 47.74 -7.31 -16.42
CA SER A 399 49.01 -7.50 -17.11
C SER A 399 49.19 -6.28 -18.01
N ASN A 400 50.23 -5.50 -17.77
CA ASN A 400 50.74 -4.56 -18.77
C ASN A 400 51.17 -5.28 -20.06
N ALA A 401 51.12 -6.62 -20.12
CA ALA A 401 51.51 -7.41 -21.27
C ALA A 401 50.71 -7.05 -22.52
N LEU A 402 51.41 -7.05 -23.64
CA LEU A 402 50.85 -6.77 -24.94
C LEU A 402 50.07 -8.00 -25.41
N GLY A 403 48.76 -7.85 -25.52
CA GLY A 403 47.84 -8.83 -26.09
C GLY A 403 47.54 -8.57 -27.57
N ASN A 404 46.70 -9.42 -28.17
CA ASN A 404 46.21 -9.29 -29.55
C ASN A 404 47.32 -9.00 -30.58
N ILE A 405 48.40 -9.79 -30.53
CA ILE A 405 49.51 -9.65 -31.47
C ILE A 405 49.07 -10.10 -32.86
N GLU A 406 49.03 -9.17 -33.80
CA GLU A 406 48.64 -9.38 -35.20
C GLU A 406 49.83 -9.23 -36.15
N ASP A 407 49.96 -10.17 -37.10
CA ASP A 407 50.88 -10.05 -38.24
C ASP A 407 50.39 -9.01 -39.24
N LEU A 408 51.28 -8.12 -39.64
CA LEU A 408 51.03 -7.13 -40.69
C LEU A 408 51.43 -7.71 -42.04
N THR A 409 50.50 -7.73 -43.00
CA THR A 409 50.77 -8.22 -44.36
C THR A 409 51.31 -7.08 -45.22
N GLY A 410 52.42 -7.31 -45.94
CA GLY A 410 53.09 -6.28 -46.75
C GLY A 410 54.28 -5.62 -46.02
N SER A 411 54.87 -4.59 -46.62
CA SER A 411 56.01 -3.86 -46.03
C SER A 411 55.51 -2.57 -45.40
N HIS A 412 55.63 -2.46 -44.08
CA HIS A 412 55.15 -1.33 -43.29
C HIS A 412 56.29 -0.67 -42.53
N VAL A 413 56.17 0.64 -42.32
CA VAL A 413 57.20 1.44 -41.61
C VAL A 413 56.55 2.33 -40.56
N VAL A 414 57.13 2.33 -39.36
CA VAL A 414 56.81 3.28 -38.29
C VAL A 414 57.80 4.43 -38.35
N ASN A 415 57.30 5.64 -38.58
CA ASN A 415 58.08 6.87 -38.53
C ASN A 415 57.97 7.52 -37.14
N LEU A 416 59.11 7.91 -36.58
CA LEU A 416 59.27 8.50 -35.25
C LEU A 416 59.68 9.97 -35.42
N ALA A 417 58.71 10.88 -35.46
CA ALA A 417 58.88 12.29 -35.82
C ALA A 417 59.38 13.21 -34.68
N GLY A 418 59.90 12.63 -33.59
CA GLY A 418 60.50 13.40 -32.49
C GLY A 418 61.72 14.21 -32.96
N PRO A 419 62.02 15.36 -32.32
CA PRO A 419 63.18 16.17 -32.69
C PRO A 419 64.51 15.44 -32.45
N GLU A 420 65.59 15.92 -33.05
CA GLU A 420 66.94 15.38 -32.85
C GLU A 420 67.31 15.37 -31.35
N GLY A 421 67.77 14.22 -30.85
CA GLY A 421 68.06 14.00 -29.44
C GLY A 421 66.88 13.50 -28.58
N PHE A 422 65.65 13.45 -29.11
CA PHE A 422 64.52 12.81 -28.44
C PHE A 422 64.62 11.28 -28.52
N VAL A 423 64.21 10.58 -27.47
CA VAL A 423 64.25 9.11 -27.39
C VAL A 423 62.86 8.56 -27.12
N TYR A 424 62.36 7.72 -28.03
CA TYR A 424 61.13 6.95 -27.88
C TYR A 424 61.39 5.70 -27.03
N THR A 425 60.63 5.57 -25.94
CA THR A 425 60.65 4.39 -25.07
C THR A 425 60.13 3.17 -25.81
N LEU A 426 60.84 2.05 -25.67
CA LEU A 426 60.40 0.75 -26.16
C LEU A 426 59.87 -0.10 -25.01
N PHE A 427 58.99 -1.04 -25.34
CA PHE A 427 58.36 -1.98 -24.42
C PHE A 427 58.59 -3.41 -24.91
N ASN A 428 58.66 -4.38 -24.01
CA ASN A 428 58.68 -5.81 -24.36
C ASN A 428 57.26 -6.39 -24.43
N GLY A 429 57.11 -7.62 -24.89
CA GLY A 429 55.82 -8.31 -24.98
C GLY A 429 55.06 -8.43 -23.64
N ASN A 430 55.77 -8.28 -22.52
CA ASN A 430 55.19 -8.26 -21.17
C ASN A 430 54.82 -6.85 -20.69
N GLY A 431 54.94 -5.81 -21.52
CA GLY A 431 54.58 -4.43 -21.19
C GLY A 431 55.61 -3.64 -20.42
N ASN A 432 56.76 -4.23 -20.13
CA ASN A 432 57.83 -3.57 -19.39
C ASN A 432 58.70 -2.77 -20.36
N THR A 433 59.23 -1.63 -19.90
CA THR A 433 60.16 -0.81 -20.69
C THR A 433 61.45 -1.57 -21.00
N ALA A 434 61.93 -1.50 -22.23
CA ALA A 434 63.22 -2.07 -22.63
C ALA A 434 64.39 -1.16 -22.20
N ASN A 435 65.59 -1.73 -22.15
CA ASN A 435 66.82 -1.02 -21.71
C ASN A 435 67.38 -0.03 -22.75
N ARG A 436 66.70 0.14 -23.89
CA ARG A 436 67.11 1.05 -24.96
C ARG A 436 65.87 1.71 -25.58
N GLY A 437 66.09 2.86 -26.23
CA GLY A 437 65.06 3.58 -26.96
C GLY A 437 65.51 3.91 -28.38
N LEU A 438 64.57 4.42 -29.18
CA LEU A 438 64.83 4.82 -30.57
C LEU A 438 64.90 6.33 -30.69
N ALA A 439 65.86 6.82 -31.47
CA ALA A 439 66.00 8.25 -31.71
C ALA A 439 64.78 8.81 -32.48
N GLY A 440 64.41 10.05 -32.18
CA GLY A 440 63.54 10.85 -33.03
C GLY A 440 64.14 11.08 -34.43
N ASN A 441 63.29 11.46 -35.37
CA ASN A 441 63.58 11.59 -36.79
C ASN A 441 64.16 10.30 -37.41
N SER A 442 63.58 9.15 -37.05
CA SER A 442 63.98 7.84 -37.56
C SER A 442 62.79 7.02 -38.06
N ALA A 443 63.06 5.97 -38.84
CA ALA A 443 62.05 5.12 -39.47
C ALA A 443 62.42 3.64 -39.28
N TRP A 444 61.46 2.82 -38.89
CA TRP A 444 61.66 1.41 -38.53
C TRP A 444 60.65 0.52 -39.22
N VAL A 445 61.13 -0.55 -39.84
CA VAL A 445 60.25 -1.57 -40.42
C VAL A 445 59.49 -2.27 -39.29
N THR A 446 58.19 -2.46 -39.48
CA THR A 446 57.34 -3.19 -38.55
C THR A 446 56.62 -4.32 -39.27
N ASP A 447 56.52 -5.45 -38.59
CA ASP A 447 55.85 -6.65 -39.11
C ASP A 447 54.69 -7.10 -38.22
N LYS A 448 54.54 -6.52 -37.02
CA LYS A 448 53.44 -6.83 -36.10
C LYS A 448 52.89 -5.60 -35.40
N LYS A 449 51.62 -5.65 -35.00
CA LYS A 449 51.00 -4.72 -34.03
C LYS A 449 50.39 -5.49 -32.86
N ALA A 450 50.23 -4.84 -31.71
CA ALA A 450 49.65 -5.41 -30.50
C ALA A 450 48.83 -4.37 -29.71
N THR A 451 48.02 -4.80 -28.74
CA THR A 451 47.27 -3.92 -27.83
C THR A 451 47.42 -4.33 -26.37
N ASP A 452 47.59 -3.38 -25.46
CA ASP A 452 47.52 -3.66 -24.01
C ASP A 452 46.07 -3.76 -23.50
N ALA A 453 45.89 -4.15 -22.23
CA ALA A 453 44.58 -4.25 -21.58
C ALA A 453 43.80 -2.92 -21.56
N ASN A 454 44.50 -1.78 -21.70
CA ASN A 454 43.91 -0.45 -21.76
C ASN A 454 43.57 -0.02 -23.20
N GLY A 455 43.76 -0.89 -24.20
CA GLY A 455 43.46 -0.62 -25.60
C GLY A 455 44.51 0.22 -26.34
N ASN A 456 45.69 0.47 -25.76
CA ASN A 456 46.75 1.21 -26.46
C ASN A 456 47.42 0.31 -27.50
N THR A 457 47.68 0.86 -28.70
CA THR A 457 48.32 0.13 -29.80
C THR A 457 49.84 0.26 -29.76
N TYR A 458 50.55 -0.82 -30.12
CA TYR A 458 52.01 -0.86 -30.22
C TYR A 458 52.45 -1.51 -31.54
N TYR A 459 53.63 -1.13 -32.04
CA TYR A 459 54.23 -1.67 -33.27
C TYR A 459 55.61 -2.26 -33.00
N ARG A 460 55.89 -3.42 -33.57
CA ARG A 460 57.13 -4.14 -33.33
C ARG A 460 58.28 -3.57 -34.16
N VAL A 461 59.38 -3.24 -33.51
CA VAL A 461 60.59 -2.68 -34.14
C VAL A 461 61.82 -3.58 -33.98
N SER A 462 61.70 -4.66 -33.19
CA SER A 462 62.72 -5.69 -32.96
C SER A 462 62.06 -6.98 -32.44
N THR A 463 62.82 -8.07 -32.23
CA THR A 463 62.30 -9.40 -31.85
C THR A 463 61.26 -9.38 -30.72
N ASP A 464 61.52 -8.60 -29.67
CA ASP A 464 60.63 -8.40 -28.52
C ASP A 464 60.66 -6.93 -28.04
N GLU A 465 60.69 -5.98 -28.99
CA GLU A 465 60.64 -4.55 -28.65
C GLU A 465 59.59 -3.84 -29.50
N TRP A 466 58.79 -3.03 -28.81
CA TRP A 466 57.58 -2.44 -29.33
C TRP A 466 57.55 -0.95 -29.01
N VAL A 467 57.15 -0.12 -29.97
CA VAL A 467 56.91 1.30 -29.75
C VAL A 467 55.41 1.55 -29.62
N ARG A 468 55.00 2.30 -28.59
CA ARG A 468 53.60 2.67 -28.40
C ARG A 468 53.17 3.70 -29.43
N LEU A 469 52.01 3.50 -30.05
CA LEU A 469 51.36 4.51 -30.87
C LEU A 469 50.99 5.71 -30.01
N GLY A 470 51.40 6.90 -30.45
CA GLY A 470 51.19 8.14 -29.73
C GLY A 470 51.76 9.32 -30.51
N THR A 471 51.92 10.46 -29.84
CA THR A 471 52.41 11.70 -30.47
C THR A 471 53.75 11.48 -31.17
N GLY A 472 53.79 11.79 -32.46
CA GLY A 472 55.00 11.65 -33.28
C GLY A 472 55.34 10.21 -33.68
N VAL A 473 54.46 9.23 -33.46
CA VAL A 473 54.59 7.86 -33.99
C VAL A 473 53.54 7.68 -35.06
N THR A 474 53.94 7.46 -36.31
CA THR A 474 53.01 7.25 -37.43
C THR A 474 53.30 5.97 -38.17
N PHE A 475 52.27 5.15 -38.38
CA PHE A 475 52.30 3.92 -39.16
C PHE A 475 52.00 4.22 -40.63
N ASN A 476 52.84 3.73 -41.55
CA ASN A 476 52.73 3.95 -43.00
C ASN A 476 52.88 2.67 -43.80
#